data_AF-A0A829C859-F1
#
_entry.id   AF-A0A829C859-F1
#
_cell.length_a   1.000
_cell.length_b   1.000
_cell.length_c   1.000
_cell.angle_alpha   90.00
_cell.angle_beta   90.00
_cell.angle_gamma   90.00
#
_symmetry.space_group_name_H-M   'P 1'
#
loop_
_entity.id
_entity.type
_entity.pdbx_description
1 polymer ?
#
loop_
_entity_poly.entity_id
_entity_poly.type
_entity_poly.pdbx_seq_one_letter_code
_entity_poly.pdbx_strand_id
1 'polypeptide(L)'
;MQCRAREERPGRKTDLLDAEWLVHLLECGLLRGWLIPPADIKAARDVIRYRRKLVEHRTSKLQRLGNVLQDAGIKADSVASSVTPKSVRAMVEALIDGERRPAVLADLARGSMRSKIPDLQRALEGRFDDH
;
A
#
# COMPACT_ATOMS: atom_id res chain seq x y z
N MET A 1 45.23 10.43 -7.97
CA MET A 1 44.04 11.18 -8.40
C MET A 1 43.44 11.84 -7.17
N GLN A 2 43.50 13.17 -7.05
CA GLN A 2 42.96 13.89 -5.89
C GLN A 2 41.48 14.18 -6.12
N CYS A 3 40.61 13.41 -5.46
CA CYS A 3 39.18 13.69 -5.40
C CYS A 3 38.95 14.83 -4.38
N ARG A 4 38.43 15.97 -4.85
CA ARG A 4 38.03 17.10 -4.00
C ARG A 4 36.93 16.65 -3.04
N ALA A 5 37.06 17.01 -1.77
CA ALA A 5 36.02 16.84 -0.75
C ALA A 5 34.71 17.48 -1.24
N ARG A 6 33.65 16.66 -1.33
CA ARG A 6 32.31 17.08 -1.76
C ARG A 6 31.48 17.41 -0.54
N GLU A 7 30.84 18.58 -0.59
CA GLU A 7 30.03 19.11 0.50
C GLU A 7 28.67 18.40 0.58
N GLU A 8 28.39 17.81 1.75
CA GLU A 8 27.13 17.13 2.05
C GLU A 8 26.02 18.16 2.28
N ARG A 9 24.95 18.09 1.46
CA ARG A 9 23.75 18.92 1.64
C ARG A 9 22.58 18.08 2.16
N PRO A 10 21.76 18.60 3.09
CA PRO A 10 20.59 17.89 3.60
C PRO A 10 19.66 17.46 2.46
N GLY A 11 19.27 16.18 2.42
CA GLY A 11 18.34 15.63 1.43
C GLY A 11 18.96 15.14 0.11
N ARG A 12 20.28 15.27 -0.08
CA ARG A 12 20.97 14.70 -1.24
C ARG A 12 21.30 13.23 -0.98
N LYS A 13 20.95 12.37 -1.92
CA LYS A 13 21.15 10.92 -1.84
C LYS A 13 22.65 10.58 -1.76
N THR A 14 23.03 9.77 -0.77
CA THR A 14 24.43 9.42 -0.45
C THR A 14 24.99 8.29 -1.31
N ASP A 15 24.21 7.69 -2.21
CA ASP A 15 24.62 6.54 -3.04
C ASP A 15 25.98 6.73 -3.74
N LEU A 16 26.32 7.96 -4.15
CA LEU A 16 27.60 8.30 -4.76
C LEU A 16 28.77 8.21 -3.76
N LEU A 17 28.57 8.71 -2.54
CA LEU A 17 29.55 8.60 -1.46
C LEU A 17 29.71 7.15 -1.01
N ASP A 18 28.59 6.42 -0.92
CA ASP A 18 28.59 4.98 -0.61
C ASP A 18 29.35 4.20 -1.67
N ALA A 19 29.20 4.54 -2.96
CA ALA A 19 29.95 3.91 -4.05
C ALA A 19 31.45 4.22 -3.99
N GLU A 20 31.83 5.48 -3.78
CA GLU A 20 33.24 5.90 -3.60
C GLU A 20 33.87 5.16 -2.40
N TRP A 21 33.14 5.05 -1.29
CA TRP A 21 33.58 4.31 -0.10
C TRP A 21 33.74 2.81 -0.35
N LEU A 22 32.79 2.18 -1.06
CA LEU A 22 32.90 0.76 -1.44
C LEU A 22 34.11 0.50 -2.34
N VAL A 23 34.43 1.40 -3.26
CA VAL A 23 35.64 1.29 -4.10
C VAL A 23 36.90 1.35 -3.23
N HIS A 24 36.97 2.30 -2.29
CA HIS A 24 38.11 2.38 -1.37
C HIS A 24 38.29 1.10 -0.53
N LEU A 25 37.19 0.56 0.01
CA LEU A 25 37.21 -0.72 0.73
C LEU A 25 37.65 -1.90 -0.16
N LEU A 26 37.28 -1.88 -1.45
CA LEU A 26 37.71 -2.89 -2.41
C LEU A 26 39.22 -2.82 -2.66
N GLU A 27 39.75 -1.62 -2.91
CA GLU A 27 41.18 -1.36 -3.16
C GLU A 27 42.05 -1.76 -1.97
N CYS A 28 41.59 -1.50 -0.74
CA CYS A 28 42.28 -1.91 0.47
C CYS A 28 42.12 -3.41 0.80
N GLY A 29 41.37 -4.18 -0.01
CA GLY A 29 41.12 -5.61 0.24
C GLY A 29 40.24 -5.88 1.46
N LEU A 30 39.51 -4.87 1.95
CA LEU A 30 38.66 -4.95 3.14
C LEU A 30 37.25 -5.47 2.82
N LEU A 31 36.87 -5.52 1.55
CA LEU A 31 35.63 -6.16 1.14
C LEU A 31 35.79 -7.68 1.09
N ARG A 32 34.97 -8.39 1.88
CA ARG A 32 34.73 -9.80 1.61
C ARG A 32 33.86 -9.93 0.36
N GLY A 33 34.16 -10.93 -0.46
CA GLY A 33 33.30 -11.33 -1.56
C GLY A 33 31.88 -11.53 -1.04
N TRP A 34 30.95 -10.75 -1.60
CA TRP A 34 29.55 -10.85 -1.23
C TRP A 34 29.05 -12.24 -1.62
N LEU A 35 28.43 -12.95 -0.67
CA LEU A 35 27.86 -14.28 -0.91
C LEU A 35 26.86 -14.20 -2.07
N ILE A 36 27.23 -14.77 -3.21
CA ILE A 36 26.27 -15.04 -4.30
C ILE A 36 25.45 -16.24 -3.84
N PRO A 37 24.14 -16.06 -3.56
CA PRO A 37 23.33 -17.18 -3.13
C PRO A 37 23.31 -18.25 -4.23
N PRO A 38 23.47 -19.53 -3.89
CA PRO A 38 23.23 -20.63 -4.80
C PRO A 38 21.85 -20.53 -5.49
N ALA A 39 21.72 -21.18 -6.64
CA ALA A 39 20.58 -20.97 -7.54
C ALA A 39 19.21 -21.21 -6.89
N ASP A 40 19.12 -22.21 -6.01
CA ASP A 40 17.95 -22.57 -5.22
C ASP A 40 17.57 -21.46 -4.21
N ILE A 41 18.54 -20.92 -3.47
CA ILE A 41 18.33 -19.82 -2.53
C ILE A 41 17.91 -18.55 -3.30
N LYS A 42 18.54 -18.27 -4.43
CA LYS A 42 18.15 -17.14 -5.29
C LYS A 42 16.70 -17.29 -5.76
N ALA A 43 16.31 -18.46 -6.27
CA ALA A 43 14.96 -18.73 -6.73
C ALA A 43 13.92 -18.55 -5.59
N ALA A 44 14.21 -19.07 -4.39
CA ALA A 44 13.35 -18.90 -3.22
C ALA A 44 13.19 -17.41 -2.85
N ARG A 45 14.29 -16.64 -2.86
CA ARG A 45 14.26 -15.19 -2.60
C ARG A 45 13.46 -14.42 -3.65
N ASP A 46 13.53 -14.82 -4.91
CA ASP A 46 12.79 -14.18 -5.99
C ASP A 46 11.27 -14.35 -5.78
N VAL A 47 10.81 -15.53 -5.35
CA VAL A 47 9.41 -15.79 -4.98
C VAL A 47 8.97 -14.95 -3.77
N ILE A 48 9.79 -14.90 -2.70
CA ILE A 48 9.46 -14.11 -1.50
C ILE A 48 9.39 -12.62 -1.84
N ARG A 49 10.33 -12.12 -2.65
CA ARG A 49 10.34 -10.72 -3.11
C ARG A 49 9.10 -10.41 -3.95
N TYR A 50 8.69 -11.32 -4.83
CA TYR A 50 7.49 -11.15 -5.62
C TYR A 50 6.23 -11.15 -4.75
N ARG A 51 6.12 -12.07 -3.79
CA ARG A 51 5.03 -12.06 -2.80
C ARG A 51 4.97 -10.74 -2.03
N ARG A 52 6.12 -10.22 -1.59
CA ARG A 52 6.20 -8.92 -0.91
C ARG A 52 5.65 -7.80 -1.80
N LYS A 53 6.10 -7.73 -3.05
CA LYS A 53 5.57 -6.76 -4.03
C LYS A 53 4.06 -6.88 -4.19
N LEU A 54 3.52 -8.09 -4.32
CA LEU A 54 2.08 -8.30 -4.44
C LEU A 54 1.29 -7.81 -3.22
N VAL A 55 1.81 -8.03 -2.01
CA VAL A 55 1.20 -7.52 -0.78
C VAL A 55 1.22 -5.99 -0.76
N GLU A 56 2.35 -5.38 -1.08
CA GLU A 56 2.49 -3.91 -1.17
C GLU A 56 1.54 -3.32 -2.22
N HIS A 57 1.45 -3.94 -3.40
CA HIS A 57 0.50 -3.54 -4.45
C HIS A 57 -0.95 -3.68 -3.99
N ARG A 58 -1.31 -4.78 -3.31
CA ARG A 58 -2.66 -4.97 -2.77
C ARG A 58 -3.02 -3.86 -1.79
N THR A 59 -2.14 -3.54 -0.85
CA THR A 59 -2.36 -2.46 0.12
C THR A 59 -2.52 -1.11 -0.58
N SER A 60 -1.65 -0.80 -1.55
CA SER A 60 -1.74 0.45 -2.33
C SER A 60 -3.06 0.57 -3.10
N LYS A 61 -3.55 -0.53 -3.70
CA LYS A 61 -4.84 -0.54 -4.40
C LYS A 61 -6.02 -0.34 -3.46
N LEU A 62 -5.99 -0.96 -2.27
CA LEU A 62 -7.03 -0.76 -1.25
C LEU A 62 -7.05 0.68 -0.73
N GLN A 63 -5.88 1.29 -0.51
CA GLN A 63 -5.79 2.69 -0.11
C GLN A 63 -6.36 3.61 -1.19
N ARG A 64 -6.01 3.36 -2.46
CA ARG A 64 -6.53 4.15 -3.58
C ARG A 64 -8.05 4.04 -3.70
N LEU A 65 -8.60 2.83 -3.52
CA LEU A 65 -10.06 2.63 -3.46
C LEU A 65 -10.68 3.45 -2.31
N GLY A 66 -10.08 3.39 -1.12
CA GLY A 66 -10.53 4.19 0.03
C GLY A 66 -10.54 5.68 -0.27
N ASN A 67 -9.48 6.21 -0.88
CA ASN A 67 -9.41 7.62 -1.27
C ASN A 67 -10.51 8.00 -2.27
N VAL A 68 -10.76 7.18 -3.30
CA VAL A 68 -11.84 7.43 -4.28
C VAL A 68 -13.21 7.45 -3.61
N LEU A 69 -13.47 6.52 -2.68
CA LEU A 69 -14.71 6.53 -1.92
C LEU A 69 -14.83 7.79 -1.05
N GLN A 70 -13.74 8.21 -0.42
CA GLN A 70 -13.69 9.42 0.41
C GLN A 70 -13.92 10.70 -0.40
N ASP A 71 -13.38 10.78 -1.62
CA ASP A 71 -13.62 11.87 -2.57
C ASP A 71 -15.13 11.95 -2.95
N ALA A 72 -15.79 10.80 -3.06
CA ALA A 72 -17.25 10.69 -3.22
C ALA A 72 -18.05 10.95 -1.92
N GLY A 73 -17.39 11.28 -0.80
CA GLY A 73 -18.03 11.49 0.50
C GLY A 73 -18.38 10.21 1.26
N ILE A 74 -18.01 9.03 0.76
CA ILE A 74 -18.26 7.74 1.40
C ILE A 74 -17.10 7.38 2.34
N LYS A 75 -17.36 7.38 3.66
CA LYS A 75 -16.35 7.19 4.72
C LYS A 75 -16.43 5.83 5.40
N ALA A 76 -16.42 4.75 4.61
CA ALA A 76 -16.56 3.38 5.13
C ALA A 76 -15.44 2.97 6.11
N ASP A 77 -14.26 3.55 5.99
CA ASP A 77 -13.10 3.37 6.87
C ASP A 77 -13.31 3.92 8.29
N SER A 78 -14.23 4.87 8.48
CA SER A 78 -14.60 5.37 9.82
C SER A 78 -15.40 4.36 10.65
N VAL A 79 -16.06 3.39 10.00
CA VAL A 79 -16.96 2.41 10.66
C VAL A 79 -16.41 0.99 10.59
N ALA A 80 -15.73 0.65 9.48
CA ALA A 80 -15.10 -0.65 9.24
C ALA A 80 -13.58 -0.57 9.44
N SER A 81 -13.01 -1.56 10.13
CA SER A 81 -11.57 -1.63 10.40
C SER A 81 -10.70 -1.75 9.12
N SER A 82 -11.29 -2.08 7.98
CA SER A 82 -10.65 -1.97 6.65
C SER A 82 -11.71 -1.94 5.55
N VAL A 83 -11.31 -1.58 4.31
CA VAL A 83 -12.17 -1.59 3.11
C VAL A 83 -12.29 -3.00 2.47
N THR A 84 -11.49 -3.95 2.94
CA THR A 84 -11.45 -5.35 2.49
C THR A 84 -12.60 -6.29 2.93
N PRO A 85 -13.39 -6.04 4.00
CA PRO A 85 -14.40 -6.97 4.49
C PRO A 85 -15.44 -7.32 3.42
N LYS A 86 -16.01 -8.52 3.52
CA LYS A 86 -17.12 -8.96 2.66
C LYS A 86 -18.27 -7.95 2.61
N SER A 87 -18.57 -7.28 3.73
CA SER A 87 -19.60 -6.25 3.81
C SER A 87 -19.28 -5.02 2.95
N VAL A 88 -18.08 -4.44 3.12
CA VAL A 88 -17.68 -3.22 2.36
C VAL A 88 -17.57 -3.53 0.89
N ARG A 89 -17.05 -4.71 0.51
CA ARG A 89 -17.05 -5.17 -0.88
C ARG A 89 -18.47 -5.22 -1.47
N ALA A 90 -19.43 -5.82 -0.76
CA ALA A 90 -20.81 -5.89 -1.24
C ALA A 90 -21.44 -4.50 -1.40
N MET A 91 -21.13 -3.55 -0.49
CA MET A 91 -21.56 -2.15 -0.60
C MET A 91 -20.96 -1.46 -1.84
N VAL A 92 -19.66 -1.66 -2.09
CA VAL A 92 -18.99 -1.12 -3.29
C VAL A 92 -19.54 -1.74 -4.57
N GLU A 93 -19.83 -3.04 -4.59
CA GLU A 93 -20.48 -3.71 -5.73
C GLU A 93 -21.88 -3.13 -5.97
N ALA A 94 -22.69 -2.93 -4.93
CA ALA A 94 -24.00 -2.29 -5.07
C ALA A 94 -23.92 -0.82 -5.53
N LEU A 95 -22.90 -0.08 -5.11
CA LEU A 95 -22.60 1.27 -5.62
C LEU A 95 -22.26 1.24 -7.11
N ILE A 96 -21.47 0.26 -7.56
CA ILE A 96 -21.16 0.06 -8.99
C ILE A 96 -22.44 -0.27 -9.76
N ASP A 97 -23.34 -1.08 -9.19
CA ASP A 97 -24.62 -1.47 -9.79
C ASP A 97 -25.70 -0.37 -9.76
N GLY A 98 -25.40 0.81 -9.20
CA GLY A 98 -26.29 1.97 -9.25
C GLY A 98 -27.07 2.26 -7.96
N GLU A 99 -26.91 1.48 -6.88
CA GLU A 99 -27.57 1.79 -5.61
C GLU A 99 -26.92 3.01 -4.95
N ARG A 100 -27.74 3.90 -4.39
CA ARG A 100 -27.30 5.15 -3.75
C ARG A 100 -27.92 5.36 -2.37
N ARG A 101 -28.94 4.59 -2.00
CA ARG A 101 -29.66 4.72 -0.73
C ARG A 101 -28.80 4.17 0.40
N PRO A 102 -28.38 4.99 1.38
CA PRO A 102 -27.50 4.54 2.46
C PRO A 102 -28.11 3.41 3.30
N ALA A 103 -29.43 3.40 3.44
CA ALA A 103 -30.13 2.35 4.18
C ALA A 103 -30.00 0.97 3.52
N VAL A 104 -30.10 0.91 2.18
CA VAL A 104 -29.97 -0.35 1.44
C VAL A 104 -28.53 -0.84 1.48
N LEU A 105 -27.58 0.06 1.27
CA LEU A 105 -26.15 -0.26 1.34
C LEU A 105 -25.76 -0.75 2.74
N ALA A 106 -26.21 -0.07 3.80
CA ALA A 106 -25.91 -0.46 5.18
C ALA A 106 -26.47 -1.85 5.55
N ASP A 107 -27.61 -2.26 5.00
CA ASP A 107 -28.19 -3.59 5.30
C ASP A 107 -27.39 -4.76 4.71
N LEU A 108 -26.52 -4.49 3.72
CA LEU A 108 -25.53 -5.45 3.22
C LEU A 108 -24.44 -5.80 4.26
N ALA A 109 -24.44 -5.13 5.41
CA ALA A 109 -23.57 -5.46 6.53
C ALA A 109 -23.76 -6.90 7.02
N ARG A 110 -22.63 -7.59 7.24
CA ARG A 110 -22.58 -8.96 7.76
C ARG A 110 -21.87 -9.04 9.11
N GLY A 111 -22.26 -10.04 9.91
CA GLY A 111 -21.62 -10.34 11.20
C GLY A 111 -21.70 -9.17 12.18
N SER A 112 -20.58 -8.88 12.86
CA SER A 112 -20.48 -7.79 13.84
C SER A 112 -20.69 -6.39 13.27
N MET A 113 -20.69 -6.24 11.94
CA MET A 113 -20.95 -4.94 11.30
C MET A 113 -22.43 -4.58 11.30
N ARG A 114 -23.34 -5.55 11.51
CA ARG A 114 -24.78 -5.30 11.60
C ARG A 114 -25.16 -4.43 12.80
N SER A 115 -24.41 -4.50 13.91
CA SER A 115 -24.65 -3.62 15.06
C SER A 115 -24.29 -2.15 14.77
N LYS A 116 -23.53 -1.89 13.69
CA LYS A 116 -23.07 -0.57 13.28
C LYS A 116 -23.89 0.03 12.12
N ILE A 117 -25.05 -0.54 11.79
CA ILE A 117 -25.90 -0.06 10.68
C ILE A 117 -26.21 1.46 10.78
N PRO A 118 -26.56 2.03 11.95
CA PRO A 118 -26.79 3.47 12.05
C PRO A 118 -25.56 4.31 11.70
N ASP A 119 -24.36 3.84 12.06
CA ASP A 119 -23.10 4.51 11.73
C ASP A 119 -22.77 4.35 10.25
N LEU A 120 -23.04 3.17 9.68
CA LEU A 120 -22.85 2.90 8.25
C LEU A 120 -23.75 3.79 7.39
N GLN A 121 -25.02 3.97 7.75
CA GLN A 121 -25.93 4.85 7.01
C GLN A 121 -25.35 6.26 6.90
N ARG A 122 -24.88 6.82 8.03
CA ARG A 122 -24.22 8.14 8.05
C ARG A 122 -22.92 8.16 7.23
N ALA A 123 -22.12 7.09 7.31
CA ALA A 123 -20.86 7.00 6.57
C ALA A 123 -21.04 6.80 5.05
N LEU A 124 -22.20 6.30 4.62
CA LEU A 124 -22.54 6.04 3.22
C LEU A 124 -23.37 7.17 2.59
N GLU A 125 -23.69 8.23 3.34
CA GLU A 125 -24.26 9.47 2.80
C GLU A 125 -23.20 10.25 2.01
N GLY A 126 -23.07 9.89 0.73
CA GLY A 126 -22.13 10.51 -0.21
C GLY A 126 -22.73 10.69 -1.60
N ARG A 127 -21.97 11.35 -2.48
CA ARG A 127 -22.29 11.53 -3.89
C ARG A 127 -21.37 10.62 -4.71
N PHE A 128 -21.89 9.46 -5.06
CA PHE A 128 -21.20 8.51 -5.94
C PHE A 128 -21.83 8.60 -7.32
N ASP A 129 -21.41 9.60 -8.10
CA ASP A 129 -22.01 9.90 -9.39
C ASP A 129 -21.11 9.38 -10.53
N ASP A 130 -21.59 9.41 -11.77
CA ASP A 130 -20.77 9.06 -12.92
C ASP A 130 -19.62 10.09 -13.04
N HIS A 131 -18.40 9.64 -12.73
CA HIS A 131 -17.15 10.40 -12.79
C HIS A 131 -16.21 9.81 -13.84
#